data_AF-A0A4Y8PDB8-F1
#
_entry.id   AF-A0A4Y8PDB8-F1
#
_cell.length_a   1.000
_cell.length_b   1.000
_cell.length_c   1.000
_cell.angle_alpha   90.00
_cell.angle_beta   90.00
_cell.angle_gamma   90.00
#
_symmetry.space_group_name_H-M   'P 1'
#
loop_
_entity.id
_entity.type
_entity.pdbx_description
1 polymer ?
#
loop_
_entity_poly.entity_id
_entity_poly.type
_entity_poly.pdbx_seq_one_letter_code
_entity_poly.pdbx_strand_id
1 'polypeptide(L)' 'MQEIGKILVFLGIFLIVTGLIIGLGFGKGWIGRLPGDIKIEKGNFTFYFPLTTSILISIILSFIFWLIRK' A
#
# COMPACT_ATOMS: atom_id res chain seq x y z
N MET A 1 -8.28 -3.55 -29.11
CA MET A 1 -9.05 -2.94 -28.00
C MET A 1 -8.68 -3.51 -26.63
N GLN A 2 -8.41 -4.82 -26.49
CA GLN A 2 -8.02 -5.40 -25.18
C GLN A 2 -6.69 -4.86 -24.61
N GLU A 3 -5.70 -4.58 -25.45
CA GLU A 3 -4.41 -4.02 -25.00
C GLU A 3 -4.55 -2.60 -24.40
N ILE A 4 -5.43 -1.77 -24.98
CA ILE A 4 -5.71 -0.43 -24.44
C ILE A 4 -6.39 -0.53 -23.06
N GLY A 5 -7.29 -1.50 -22.87
CA GLY A 5 -7.93 -1.76 -21.59
C GLY A 5 -6.94 -2.17 -20.49
N LYS A 6 -5.96 -3.03 -20.81
CA LYS A 6 -4.89 -3.41 -19.88
C LYS A 6 -4.03 -2.22 -19.46
N ILE A 7 -3.66 -1.37 -20.43
CA ILE A 7 -2.88 -0.15 -20.17
C ILE A 7 -3.62 0.80 -19.22
N LEU A 8 -4.92 1.02 -19.45
CA LEU A 8 -5.77 1.86 -18.59
C LEU A 8 -5.86 1.32 -17.15
N VAL A 9 -6.05 0.01 -16.98
CA VAL A 9 -6.08 -0.64 -15.66
C VAL A 9 -4.73 -0.49 -14.94
N PHE A 10 -3.62 -0.71 -15.65
CA PHE A 10 -2.28 -0.56 -15.09
C PHE A 10 -2.00 0.88 -14.65
N LEU A 11 -2.38 1.86 -15.47
CA LEU A 11 -2.22 3.28 -15.17
C LEU A 11 -3.03 3.70 -13.94
N GLY A 12 -4.27 3.22 -13.81
CA GLY A 12 -5.12 3.48 -12.65
C GLY A 12 -4.52 2.95 -11.35
N ILE A 13 -3.98 1.72 -11.37
CA ILE A 13 -3.31 1.13 -10.20
C ILE A 13 -2.04 1.89 -9.86
N PHE A 14 -1.25 2.25 -10.87
CA PHE A 14 -0.05 3.05 -10.66
C PHE A 14 -0.38 4.39 -9.98
N LEU A 15 -1.45 5.07 -10.41
CA LEU A 15 -1.94 6.31 -9.80
C LEU A 15 -2.45 6.11 -8.37
N ILE A 16 -3.17 5.03 -8.08
CA ILE A 16 -3.62 4.72 -6.71
C ILE A 16 -2.43 4.46 -5.79
N VAL A 17 -1.44 3.69 -6.25
CA VAL A 17 -0.22 3.38 -5.48
C VAL A 17 0.59 4.64 -5.23
N THR A 18 0.87 5.44 -6.27
CA THR A 18 1.60 6.71 -6.11
C THR A 18 0.82 7.72 -5.27
N GLY A 19 -0.50 7.82 -5.45
CA GLY A 19 -1.39 8.66 -4.64
C GLY A 19 -1.40 8.25 -3.16
N LEU A 20 -1.39 6.95 -2.85
CA LEU A 20 -1.24 6.46 -1.48
C LEU A 20 0.13 6.79 -0.92
N ILE A 21 1.21 6.53 -1.66
CA ILE A 21 2.57 6.83 -1.21
C ILE A 21 2.74 8.34 -0.91
N ILE A 22 2.18 9.21 -1.76
CA ILE A 22 2.25 10.66 -1.59
C ILE A 22 1.31 11.14 -0.48
N GLY A 23 0.05 10.69 -0.49
CA GLY A 23 -0.98 11.11 0.45
C GLY A 23 -0.73 10.65 1.88
N LEU A 24 0.00 9.56 2.05
CA LEU A 24 0.43 9.09 3.36
C LEU A 24 1.75 9.74 3.82
N GLY A 25 2.33 10.63 3.02
CA GLY A 25 3.37 11.57 3.40
C GLY A 25 4.78 10.97 3.37
N PHE A 26 5.54 11.30 2.32
CA PHE A 26 7.00 11.12 2.27
C PHE A 26 7.67 11.93 3.40
N GLY A 27 7.87 11.31 4.57
CA GLY A 27 8.44 12.01 5.74
C GLY A 27 8.91 11.09 6.85
N LYS A 28 9.91 11.58 7.61
CA LYS A 28 10.72 10.92 8.65
C LYS A 28 9.94 10.41 9.89
N GLY A 29 8.60 10.41 9.87
CA GLY A 29 7.73 10.05 11.00
C GLY A 29 6.70 8.95 10.73
N TRP A 30 6.77 8.27 9.58
CA TRP A 30 5.66 7.47 9.05
C TRP A 30 5.68 5.96 9.36
N ILE A 31 6.79 5.39 9.85
CA ILE A 31 6.78 4.04 10.45
C ILE A 31 5.98 4.12 11.76
N GLY A 32 4.65 3.95 11.71
CA GLY A 32 3.83 4.05 12.91
C GLY A 32 2.39 4.57 12.82
N ARG A 33 1.96 5.25 11.75
CA ARG A 33 0.76 6.13 11.84
C ARG A 33 -0.21 6.05 10.66
N LEU A 34 -0.27 4.96 9.89
CA LEU A 34 -1.45 4.78 9.03
C LEU A 34 -2.70 4.53 9.90
N PRO A 35 -3.88 5.06 9.53
CA PRO A 35 -5.12 4.66 10.18
C PRO A 35 -5.28 3.13 10.07
N GLY A 36 -5.34 2.45 11.22
CA GLY A 36 -5.38 0.99 11.32
C GLY A 36 -4.04 0.32 11.64
N ASP A 37 -2.90 1.01 11.52
CA ASP A 37 -1.64 0.53 12.09
C ASP A 37 -1.66 0.70 13.61
N ILE A 38 -1.43 -0.39 14.34
CA ILE A 38 -1.46 -0.37 15.80
C ILE A 38 -0.06 -0.01 16.29
N LYS A 39 0.09 1.21 16.80
CA LYS A 39 1.31 1.65 17.49
C LYS A 39 1.03 1.79 18.98
N ILE A 40 1.65 0.95 19.79
CA ILE A 40 1.57 1.00 21.25
C ILE A 40 2.92 1.48 21.77
N GLU A 41 2.94 2.67 22.34
CA GLU A 41 4.12 3.25 23.01
C GLU A 41 3.91 3.24 24.52
N LYS A 42 4.81 2.58 25.26
CA LYS A 42 4.79 2.52 26.73
C LYS A 42 6.21 2.68 27.27
N GLY A 43 6.57 3.87 27.71
CA GLY A 43 7.93 4.17 28.22
C GLY A 43 9.00 3.90 27.15
N ASN A 44 9.93 2.98 27.43
CA ASN A 44 10.97 2.53 26.49
C ASN A 44 10.52 1.43 25.51
N PHE A 45 9.24 1.04 25.53
CA PHE A 45 8.70 0.00 24.67
C PHE A 45 7.85 0.60 23.55
N THR A 46 8.13 0.20 22.30
CA THR A 46 7.36 0.58 21.12
C THR A 46 6.99 -0.69 20.36
N PHE A 47 5.71 -1.00 20.28
CA PHE A 47 5.17 -2.07 19.45
C PHE A 47 4.46 -1.46 18.23
N TYR A 48 4.88 -1.87 17.04
CA TYR A 48 4.30 -1.42 15.77
C TYR A 48 3.75 -2.61 15.00
N PHE A 49 2.46 -2.56 14.67
CA PHE A 49 1.78 -3.58 13.88
C PHE A 49 1.14 -2.95 12.63
N PRO A 50 1.79 -3.07 11.46
CA PRO A 50 1.38 -2.43 10.21
C PRO A 50 0.26 -3.21 9.50
N LEU A 51 -0.93 -3.27 10.10
CA LEU A 51 -2.10 -3.99 9.56
C LEU A 51 -2.52 -3.47 8.19
N THR A 52 -2.71 -2.15 8.10
CA THR A 52 -3.23 -1.52 6.87
C THR A 52 -2.23 -1.66 5.74
N THR A 53 -0.94 -1.46 6.04
CA THR A 53 0.14 -1.64 5.06
C THR A 53 0.23 -3.09 4.58
N SER A 54 0.13 -4.07 5.47
CA SER A 54 0.23 -5.48 5.10
C SER A 54 -0.92 -5.93 4.20
N ILE A 55 -2.14 -5.47 4.48
CA ILE A 55 -3.32 -5.74 3.64
C ILE A 55 -3.16 -5.08 2.27
N LEU A 56 -2.72 -3.82 2.23
CA LEU A 56 -2.51 -3.10 0.98
C LEU A 56 -1.47 -3.79 0.08
N ILE A 57 -0.34 -4.17 0.66
CA ILE A 57 0.72 -4.91 -0.04
C ILE A 57 0.20 -6.25 -0.57
N SER A 58 -0.58 -6.98 0.24
CA SER A 58 -1.17 -8.25 -0.16
C SER A 58 -2.11 -8.12 -1.36
N ILE A 59 -2.97 -7.09 -1.37
CA ILE A 59 -3.88 -6.82 -2.48
C ILE A 59 -3.11 -6.48 -3.75
N ILE A 60 -2.08 -5.64 -3.65
CA ILE A 60 -1.24 -5.24 -4.79
C ILE A 60 -0.50 -6.47 -5.36
N LEU A 61 0.15 -7.27 -4.51
CA LEU A 61 0.87 -8.48 -4.94
C LEU A 61 -0.08 -9.51 -5.55
N SER A 62 -1.25 -9.72 -4.93
CA SER A 62 -2.28 -10.62 -5.46
C SER A 62 -2.76 -10.17 -6.83
N PHE A 63 -2.95 -8.86 -7.02
CA PHE A 63 -3.34 -8.30 -8.31
C PHE A 63 -2.24 -8.45 -9.37
N ILE A 64 -0.98 -8.21 -9.00
CA ILE A 64 0.17 -8.43 -9.90
C ILE A 64 0.27 -9.90 -10.30
N PHE A 65 0.17 -10.83 -9.34
CA PHE A 65 0.20 -12.25 -9.65
C PHE A 65 -0.99 -12.69 -10.49
N TRP A 66 -2.18 -12.13 -10.25
CA TRP A 66 -3.35 -12.37 -11.09
C TRP A 66 -3.12 -11.89 -12.53
N LEU A 67 -2.48 -10.73 -12.72
CA LEU A 67 -2.19 -10.18 -14.05
C LEU A 67 -1.11 -10.99 -14.80
N ILE A 68 -0.11 -11.52 -14.08
CA ILE A 68 0.97 -12.33 -14.67
C ILE A 68 0.52 -13.78 -14.90
N ARG A 69 -0.44 -14.28 -14.12
CA ARG A 69 -1.02 -15.61 -14.30
C ARG A 69 -1.93 -15.60 -15.53
N LYS A 70 -1.34 -16.01 -16.65
CA LYS A 70 -2.03 -16.30 -17.92
C LYS A 70 -3.19 -17.27 -17.74
#